data_AF-A0A847ETZ6-F1
#
_entry.id   AF-A0A847ETZ6-F1
#
_cell.length_a   1.000
_cell.length_b   1.000
_cell.length_c   1.000
_cell.angle_alpha   90.00
_cell.angle_beta   90.00
_cell.angle_gamma   90.00
#
_symmetry.space_group_name_H-M   'P 1'
#
loop_
_entity.id
_entity.type
_entity.pdbx_description
1 polymer ?
#
loop_
_entity_poly.entity_id
_entity_poly.type
_entity_poly.pdbx_seq_one_letter_code
_entity_poly.pdbx_strand_id
1 'polypeptide(L)'
;MKLKLTKNSTIILTSVILVLSIALGFLVWRVNQKETTAPTESEAEGEGTSCSTGADCTEITCYWPYVSYCHNNACECRLRENQTVNPCTDKDPRCTPPSPGGDYELCSYWDSASQKMITEPGCEDDAPNTKEAVCKTTCSSCNNPYFYQTRYLLIEEEPSCGDGTKDPGEACDPNASPTGCATGSTCTAQCICELNPFCGDGTKDPGEVCDPNATPTGCATGSTCTDNCICDVNPYCGDGVLDEGEQCEDYVGGSPAGAPCTWEQCDHTTCRCLPGDLILTKNVVESCKDEGTANPSSELVYTITLTNNGDGPARPDKIEDVLDPKILSSGVIPTILGEDDVSLVNRRGVYSTGKILWDFNDSIYGTIGMLPGSSFQTSYKVV
;
A
#
# COMPACT_ATOMS: atom_id res chain seq x y z
N MET A 1 -46.42 0.90 21.92
CA MET A 1 -46.74 -0.39 22.57
C MET A 1 -45.44 -1.20 22.63
N LYS A 2 -44.81 -1.37 23.81
CA LYS A 2 -43.54 -2.10 23.95
C LYS A 2 -43.85 -3.60 24.14
N LEU A 3 -43.78 -4.38 23.07
CA LEU A 3 -43.92 -5.84 23.12
C LEU A 3 -42.60 -6.46 23.61
N LYS A 4 -42.59 -6.99 24.84
CA LYS A 4 -41.49 -7.84 25.32
C LYS A 4 -41.66 -9.24 24.72
N LEU A 5 -40.91 -9.54 23.68
CA LEU A 5 -40.87 -10.88 23.06
C LEU A 5 -39.93 -11.79 23.86
N THR A 6 -40.42 -12.95 24.27
CA THR A 6 -39.58 -14.03 24.81
C THR A 6 -38.92 -14.78 23.65
N LYS A 7 -37.85 -15.53 23.91
CA LYS A 7 -37.05 -16.22 22.88
C LYS A 7 -37.90 -17.13 21.98
N ASN A 8 -38.90 -17.80 22.55
CA ASN A 8 -39.84 -18.65 21.82
C ASN A 8 -40.83 -17.84 20.96
N SER A 9 -41.31 -16.70 21.46
CA SER A 9 -42.18 -15.81 20.69
C SER A 9 -41.45 -15.10 19.55
N THR A 10 -40.13 -14.90 19.66
CA THR A 10 -39.31 -14.35 18.58
C THR A 10 -39.22 -15.33 17.41
N ILE A 11 -38.97 -16.61 17.69
CA ILE A 11 -38.89 -17.66 16.66
C ILE A 11 -40.22 -17.76 15.90
N ILE A 12 -41.35 -17.80 16.62
CA ILE A 12 -42.68 -17.90 16.01
C ILE A 12 -42.99 -16.65 15.16
N LEU A 13 -42.64 -15.45 15.64
CA LEU A 13 -42.88 -14.22 14.88
C LEU A 13 -42.05 -14.20 13.59
N THR A 14 -40.80 -14.66 13.64
CA THR A 14 -39.92 -14.70 12.47
C THR A 14 -40.41 -15.70 11.41
N SER A 15 -40.90 -16.88 11.81
CA SER A 15 -41.43 -17.85 10.85
C SER A 15 -42.76 -17.39 10.23
N VAL A 16 -43.63 -16.70 10.99
CA VAL A 16 -44.86 -16.12 10.43
C VAL A 16 -44.56 -15.00 9.44
N ILE A 17 -43.61 -14.11 9.73
CA ILE A 17 -43.19 -13.04 8.82
C ILE A 17 -42.56 -13.62 7.54
N LEU A 18 -41.75 -14.68 7.66
CA LEU A 18 -41.15 -15.35 6.51
C LEU A 18 -42.23 -15.95 5.59
N VAL A 19 -43.21 -16.66 6.14
CA VAL A 19 -44.32 -17.25 5.37
C VAL A 19 -45.16 -16.18 4.69
N LEU A 20 -45.47 -15.08 5.39
CA LEU A 20 -46.21 -13.95 4.81
C LEU A 20 -45.42 -13.25 3.69
N SER A 21 -44.10 -13.14 3.84
CA SER A 21 -43.24 -12.52 2.82
C SER A 21 -43.17 -13.37 1.55
N ILE A 22 -43.08 -14.71 1.69
CA ILE A 22 -43.11 -15.64 0.56
C ILE A 22 -44.46 -15.60 -0.15
N ALA A 23 -45.57 -15.57 0.59
CA ALA A 23 -46.91 -15.47 0.01
C ALA A 23 -47.14 -14.15 -0.74
N LEU A 24 -46.69 -13.02 -0.19
CA LEU A 24 -46.74 -11.72 -0.85
C LEU A 24 -45.87 -11.67 -2.10
N GLY A 25 -44.65 -12.22 -2.04
CA GLY A 25 -43.76 -12.35 -3.19
C GLY A 25 -44.39 -13.16 -4.33
N PHE A 26 -45.04 -14.28 -4.00
CA PHE A 26 -45.75 -15.11 -5.00
C PHE A 26 -46.92 -14.38 -5.65
N LEU A 27 -47.69 -13.59 -4.89
CA LEU A 27 -48.79 -12.79 -5.45
C LEU A 27 -48.28 -11.69 -6.38
N VAL A 28 -47.20 -10.99 -6.02
CA VAL A 28 -46.58 -9.97 -6.87
C VAL A 28 -46.01 -10.59 -8.15
N TRP A 29 -45.33 -11.74 -8.04
CA TRP A 29 -44.82 -12.47 -9.20
C TRP A 29 -45.95 -12.92 -10.14
N ARG A 30 -47.07 -13.39 -9.59
CA ARG A 30 -48.23 -13.83 -10.39
C ARG A 30 -48.91 -12.67 -11.12
N VAL A 31 -48.99 -11.49 -10.50
CA VAL A 31 -49.59 -10.30 -11.11
C VAL A 31 -48.65 -9.66 -12.14
N ASN A 32 -47.34 -9.84 -12.00
CA ASN A 32 -46.35 -9.32 -12.96
C ASN A 32 -46.01 -10.31 -14.10
N GLN A 33 -46.80 -11.36 -14.28
CA GLN A 33 -46.73 -12.15 -15.50
C GLN A 33 -47.38 -11.32 -16.62
N LYS A 34 -46.56 -10.89 -17.57
CA LYS A 34 -47.04 -10.24 -18.80
C LYS A 34 -48.04 -11.20 -19.45
N GLU A 35 -49.28 -10.76 -19.66
CA GLU A 35 -50.25 -11.60 -20.36
C GLU A 35 -49.70 -11.93 -21.75
N THR A 36 -49.34 -13.20 -21.95
CA THR A 36 -49.14 -13.76 -23.28
C THR A 36 -50.49 -13.77 -23.97
N THR A 37 -50.79 -12.70 -24.68
CA THR A 37 -51.77 -12.68 -25.77
C THR A 37 -51.17 -13.42 -26.97
N ALA A 38 -50.84 -14.69 -26.77
CA ALA A 38 -50.69 -15.59 -27.92
C ALA A 38 -52.11 -15.92 -28.37
N PRO A 39 -52.51 -15.61 -29.62
CA PRO A 39 -53.73 -16.16 -30.16
C PRO A 39 -53.58 -17.69 -30.17
N THR A 40 -54.55 -18.37 -29.55
CA THR A 40 -54.76 -19.79 -29.77
C THR A 40 -54.87 -20.04 -31.28
N GLU A 41 -54.26 -21.13 -31.70
CA GLU A 41 -54.12 -21.61 -33.07
C GLU A 41 -55.18 -21.14 -34.07
N SER A 42 -54.65 -20.61 -35.17
CA SER A 42 -55.34 -20.21 -36.39
C SER A 42 -56.18 -21.34 -36.98
N GLU A 43 -57.51 -21.19 -36.96
CA GLU A 43 -58.35 -21.63 -38.07
C GLU A 43 -58.97 -20.38 -38.70
N ALA A 44 -58.17 -19.69 -39.50
CA ALA A 44 -58.69 -18.72 -40.45
C ALA A 44 -58.90 -19.46 -41.78
N GLU A 45 -60.13 -19.91 -42.02
CA GLU A 45 -60.63 -20.17 -43.37
C GLU A 45 -60.55 -18.86 -44.18
N GLY A 46 -59.41 -18.62 -44.81
CA GLY A 46 -59.26 -17.56 -45.81
C GLY A 46 -59.89 -18.01 -47.12
N GLU A 47 -60.78 -17.18 -47.67
CA GLU A 47 -61.31 -17.28 -49.03
C GLU A 47 -60.21 -17.70 -50.02
N GLY A 48 -60.25 -18.97 -50.44
CA GLY A 48 -59.22 -19.57 -51.26
C GLY A 48 -59.18 -18.91 -52.64
N THR A 49 -58.09 -18.18 -52.91
CA THR A 49 -57.63 -17.98 -54.28
C THR A 49 -57.35 -19.36 -54.84
N SER A 50 -58.15 -19.81 -55.81
CA SER A 50 -57.97 -21.10 -56.44
C SER A 50 -56.57 -21.17 -57.07
N CYS A 51 -55.67 -21.95 -56.50
CA CYS A 51 -54.34 -22.14 -57.06
C CYS A 51 -54.35 -23.29 -58.08
N SER A 52 -53.56 -23.16 -59.14
CA SER A 52 -53.27 -24.26 -60.07
C SER A 52 -51.85 -24.79 -59.88
N THR A 53 -50.93 -23.92 -59.46
CA THR A 53 -49.55 -24.23 -59.14
C THR A 53 -49.11 -23.48 -57.89
N GLY A 54 -48.01 -23.92 -57.26
CA GLY A 54 -47.46 -23.22 -56.10
C GLY A 54 -47.06 -21.76 -56.39
N ALA A 55 -46.83 -21.39 -57.66
CA ALA A 55 -46.53 -20.03 -58.08
C ALA A 55 -47.71 -19.06 -57.92
N ASP A 56 -48.95 -19.57 -57.92
CA ASP A 56 -50.17 -18.76 -57.73
C ASP A 56 -50.38 -18.35 -56.27
N CYS A 57 -49.63 -18.97 -55.35
CA CYS A 57 -49.75 -18.79 -53.91
C CYS A 57 -48.89 -17.61 -53.42
N THR A 58 -49.32 -16.37 -53.68
CA THR A 58 -48.58 -15.15 -53.29
C THR A 58 -48.92 -14.60 -51.92
N GLU A 59 -50.09 -14.97 -51.38
CA GLU A 59 -50.62 -14.48 -50.09
C GLU A 59 -50.17 -15.32 -48.89
N ILE A 60 -49.54 -16.48 -49.13
CA ILE A 60 -49.00 -17.34 -48.07
C ILE A 60 -47.54 -17.00 -47.79
N THR A 61 -47.17 -16.97 -46.51
CA THR A 61 -45.80 -16.76 -46.06
C THR A 61 -45.17 -18.09 -45.68
N CYS A 62 -44.33 -18.62 -46.58
CA CYS A 62 -43.54 -19.82 -46.32
C CYS A 62 -42.07 -19.45 -46.16
N TYR A 63 -41.45 -19.91 -45.07
CA TYR A 63 -40.03 -19.71 -44.82
C TYR A 63 -39.20 -20.90 -45.31
N TRP A 64 -38.12 -20.63 -46.04
CA TRP A 64 -37.17 -21.64 -46.50
C TRP A 64 -36.73 -22.55 -45.33
N PRO A 65 -36.69 -23.89 -45.49
CA PRO A 65 -36.79 -24.68 -46.73
C PRO A 65 -38.22 -25.07 -47.16
N TYR A 66 -39.24 -24.46 -46.55
CA TYR A 66 -40.63 -24.61 -46.97
C TYR A 66 -40.93 -23.56 -48.04
N VAL A 67 -41.48 -24.01 -49.17
CA VAL A 67 -41.90 -23.12 -50.26
C VAL A 67 -43.39 -23.31 -50.51
N SER A 68 -44.01 -22.33 -51.15
CA SER A 68 -45.44 -22.41 -51.45
C SER A 68 -45.77 -23.64 -52.32
N TYR A 69 -46.89 -24.27 -52.02
CA TYR A 69 -47.38 -25.46 -52.69
C TYR A 69 -48.89 -25.39 -52.85
N CYS A 70 -49.38 -25.77 -54.03
CA CYS A 70 -50.81 -25.86 -54.28
C CYS A 70 -51.26 -27.30 -54.11
N HIS A 71 -52.16 -27.54 -53.15
CA HIS A 71 -52.78 -28.83 -52.92
C HIS A 71 -54.30 -28.70 -52.91
N ASN A 72 -54.99 -29.43 -53.80
CA ASN A 72 -56.46 -29.42 -53.89
C ASN A 72 -57.07 -28.00 -53.98
N ASN A 73 -56.48 -27.13 -54.82
CA ASN A 73 -56.83 -25.71 -54.97
C ASN A 73 -56.63 -24.83 -53.72
N ALA A 74 -55.89 -25.31 -52.72
CA ALA A 74 -55.50 -24.54 -51.54
C ALA A 74 -53.97 -24.36 -51.47
N CYS A 75 -53.55 -23.17 -51.06
CA CYS A 75 -52.15 -22.85 -50.85
C CYS A 75 -51.68 -23.28 -49.46
N GLU A 76 -50.61 -24.05 -49.39
CA GLU A 76 -49.98 -24.49 -48.14
C GLU A 76 -48.46 -24.44 -48.26
N CYS A 77 -47.75 -24.43 -47.13
CA CYS A 77 -46.29 -24.50 -47.11
C CYS A 77 -45.84 -25.96 -47.03
N ARG A 78 -45.02 -26.41 -47.98
CA ARG A 78 -44.41 -27.74 -47.95
C ARG A 78 -42.90 -27.68 -48.08
N LEU A 79 -42.23 -28.63 -47.43
CA LEU A 79 -40.80 -28.86 -47.63
C LEU A 79 -40.52 -29.12 -49.11
N ARG A 80 -39.46 -28.49 -49.64
CA ARG A 80 -39.04 -28.63 -51.05
C ARG A 80 -38.92 -30.08 -51.53
N GLU A 81 -38.51 -30.98 -50.64
CA GLU A 81 -38.31 -32.42 -50.93
C GLU A 81 -39.62 -33.22 -50.98
N ASN A 82 -40.70 -32.71 -50.37
CA ASN A 82 -41.99 -33.41 -50.22
C ASN A 82 -43.07 -32.88 -51.18
N GLN A 83 -42.67 -32.25 -52.29
CA GLN A 83 -43.57 -31.72 -53.30
C GLN A 83 -43.76 -32.72 -54.45
N THR A 84 -45.01 -33.05 -54.78
CA THR A 84 -45.32 -34.00 -55.87
C THR A 84 -45.68 -33.31 -57.18
N VAL A 85 -46.04 -32.02 -57.14
CA VAL A 85 -46.43 -31.20 -58.30
C VAL A 85 -45.63 -29.89 -58.30
N ASN A 86 -45.02 -29.53 -59.43
CA ASN A 86 -44.15 -28.35 -59.57
C ASN A 86 -43.10 -28.20 -58.42
N PRO A 87 -42.26 -29.23 -58.18
CA PRO A 87 -41.37 -29.25 -57.02
C PRO A 87 -40.22 -28.23 -57.14
N CYS A 88 -39.86 -27.63 -56.02
CA CYS A 88 -38.64 -26.82 -55.93
C CYS A 88 -37.41 -27.71 -55.78
N THR A 89 -36.47 -27.59 -56.72
CA THR A 89 -35.20 -28.35 -56.73
C THR A 89 -34.00 -27.53 -56.30
N ASP A 90 -34.22 -26.28 -55.86
CA ASP A 90 -33.16 -25.43 -55.33
C ASP A 90 -32.60 -26.05 -54.05
N LYS A 91 -31.26 -26.07 -53.93
CA LYS A 91 -30.57 -26.55 -52.73
C LYS A 91 -30.33 -25.45 -51.71
N ASP A 92 -30.26 -24.21 -52.19
CA ASP A 92 -29.92 -23.04 -51.40
C ASP A 92 -30.92 -21.91 -51.69
N PRO A 93 -31.21 -21.05 -50.70
CA PRO A 93 -32.04 -19.88 -50.92
C PRO A 93 -31.37 -18.95 -51.94
N ARG A 94 -32.19 -18.37 -52.82
CA ARG A 94 -31.75 -17.55 -53.97
C ARG A 94 -31.66 -16.06 -53.65
N CYS A 95 -31.92 -15.68 -52.41
CA CYS A 95 -31.77 -14.32 -51.95
C CYS A 95 -30.94 -14.32 -50.67
N THR A 96 -30.27 -13.20 -50.42
CA THR A 96 -29.52 -12.96 -49.20
C THR A 96 -30.23 -11.83 -48.46
N PRO A 97 -30.74 -12.06 -47.24
CA PRO A 97 -31.34 -10.99 -46.45
C PRO A 97 -30.30 -9.90 -46.15
N PRO A 98 -30.71 -8.62 -46.12
CA PRO A 98 -29.80 -7.52 -45.84
C PRO A 98 -29.30 -7.59 -44.39
N SER A 99 -27.98 -7.49 -44.18
CA SER A 99 -27.41 -7.42 -42.84
C SER A 99 -27.84 -6.10 -42.15
N PRO A 100 -28.20 -6.13 -40.86
CA PRO A 100 -28.55 -4.94 -40.10
C PRO A 100 -27.37 -3.97 -39.88
N GLY A 101 -26.12 -4.43 -40.08
CA GLY A 101 -24.91 -3.65 -39.80
C GLY A 101 -24.67 -3.36 -38.32
N GLY A 102 -23.56 -2.70 -38.00
CA GLY A 102 -23.15 -2.44 -36.61
C GLY A 102 -22.63 -3.69 -35.91
N ASP A 103 -22.82 -3.76 -34.59
CA ASP A 103 -22.26 -4.78 -33.71
C ASP A 103 -23.11 -6.06 -33.68
N TYR A 104 -23.64 -6.47 -34.84
CA TYR A 104 -24.52 -7.64 -34.99
C TYR A 104 -23.81 -8.76 -35.75
N GLU A 105 -23.76 -9.95 -35.17
CA GLU A 105 -23.19 -11.15 -35.79
C GLU A 105 -24.27 -12.13 -36.25
N LEU A 106 -24.07 -12.80 -37.40
CA LEU A 106 -25.03 -13.74 -37.98
C LEU A 106 -25.09 -15.03 -37.15
N CYS A 107 -26.22 -15.28 -36.48
CA CYS A 107 -26.40 -16.40 -35.56
C CYS A 107 -27.43 -17.45 -36.02
N SER A 108 -28.27 -17.14 -37.03
CA SER A 108 -29.16 -18.12 -37.66
C SER A 108 -29.18 -17.99 -39.18
N TYR A 109 -28.87 -19.08 -39.87
CA TYR A 109 -28.69 -19.11 -41.33
C TYR A 109 -28.84 -20.51 -41.92
N TRP A 110 -29.04 -20.57 -43.24
CA TRP A 110 -28.97 -21.81 -44.01
C TRP A 110 -27.52 -22.21 -44.28
N ASP A 111 -27.12 -23.37 -43.79
CA ASP A 111 -25.83 -23.96 -44.14
C ASP A 111 -25.98 -24.84 -45.39
N SER A 112 -25.39 -24.40 -46.49
CA SER A 112 -25.38 -25.12 -47.77
C SER A 112 -24.70 -26.49 -47.68
N ALA A 113 -23.74 -26.68 -46.78
CA ALA A 113 -23.02 -27.95 -46.65
C ALA A 113 -23.88 -29.03 -45.99
N SER A 114 -24.54 -28.71 -44.87
CA SER A 114 -25.43 -29.63 -44.15
C SER A 114 -26.87 -29.65 -44.66
N GLN A 115 -27.25 -28.69 -45.53
CA GLN A 115 -28.60 -28.53 -46.07
C GLN A 115 -29.65 -28.36 -44.95
N LYS A 116 -29.30 -27.58 -43.92
CA LYS A 116 -30.12 -27.34 -42.73
C LYS A 116 -30.01 -25.88 -42.28
N MET A 117 -31.02 -25.45 -41.55
CA MET A 117 -30.93 -24.22 -40.75
C MET A 117 -30.03 -24.50 -39.55
N ILE A 118 -29.01 -23.66 -39.39
CA ILE A 118 -28.18 -23.56 -38.20
C ILE A 118 -28.71 -22.39 -37.38
N THR A 119 -28.89 -22.61 -36.09
CA THR A 119 -29.25 -21.59 -35.12
C THR A 119 -28.36 -21.76 -33.91
N GLU A 120 -27.59 -20.74 -33.59
CA GLU A 120 -26.73 -20.71 -32.41
C GLU A 120 -27.56 -20.50 -31.14
N PRO A 121 -27.09 -20.96 -29.97
CA PRO A 121 -27.78 -20.76 -28.70
C PRO A 121 -28.00 -19.26 -28.42
N GLY A 122 -29.20 -18.87 -28.01
CA GLY A 122 -29.55 -17.46 -27.78
C GLY A 122 -30.04 -16.72 -29.03
N CYS A 123 -30.15 -17.42 -30.17
CA CYS A 123 -30.67 -16.90 -31.43
C CYS A 123 -32.04 -17.51 -31.80
N GLU A 124 -32.75 -18.04 -30.80
CA GLU A 124 -34.09 -18.60 -30.96
C GLU A 124 -35.14 -17.53 -31.28
N ASP A 125 -36.34 -17.97 -31.66
CA ASP A 125 -37.48 -17.08 -31.86
C ASP A 125 -37.72 -16.23 -30.60
N ASP A 126 -37.89 -14.91 -30.79
CA ASP A 126 -38.07 -13.91 -29.73
C ASP A 126 -36.91 -13.79 -28.72
N ALA A 127 -35.73 -14.31 -29.02
CA ALA A 127 -34.57 -14.14 -28.15
C ALA A 127 -34.18 -12.65 -28.01
N PRO A 128 -33.83 -12.20 -26.79
CA PRO A 128 -33.41 -10.81 -26.56
C PRO A 128 -32.17 -10.48 -27.40
N ASN A 129 -31.98 -9.20 -27.70
CA ASN A 129 -30.81 -8.71 -28.44
C ASN A 129 -30.64 -9.32 -29.85
N THR A 130 -31.69 -9.91 -30.42
CA THR A 130 -31.69 -10.40 -31.80
C THR A 130 -32.31 -9.42 -32.79
N LYS A 131 -31.85 -9.48 -34.04
CA LYS A 131 -32.48 -8.81 -35.19
C LYS A 131 -32.74 -9.78 -36.31
N GLU A 132 -33.91 -9.67 -36.93
CA GLU A 132 -34.33 -10.50 -38.05
C GLU A 132 -34.16 -9.75 -39.37
N ALA A 133 -33.65 -10.44 -40.38
CA ALA A 133 -33.60 -9.95 -41.75
C ALA A 133 -34.28 -10.95 -42.68
N VAL A 134 -35.14 -10.46 -43.56
CA VAL A 134 -35.95 -11.29 -44.46
C VAL A 134 -35.78 -10.83 -45.91
N CYS A 135 -35.67 -11.78 -46.84
CA CYS A 135 -35.80 -11.54 -48.27
C CYS A 135 -36.88 -12.43 -48.89
N LYS A 136 -37.59 -11.90 -49.88
CA LYS A 136 -38.59 -12.63 -50.67
C LYS A 136 -38.02 -12.98 -52.03
N THR A 137 -38.18 -14.23 -52.46
CA THR A 137 -37.78 -14.65 -53.81
C THR A 137 -38.63 -15.84 -54.27
N THR A 138 -38.33 -16.36 -55.46
CA THR A 138 -39.00 -17.53 -56.05
C THR A 138 -37.97 -18.61 -56.40
N CYS A 139 -38.39 -19.86 -56.31
CA CYS A 139 -37.56 -21.00 -56.67
C CYS A 139 -37.23 -21.00 -58.17
N SER A 140 -35.99 -21.34 -58.55
CA SER A 140 -35.55 -21.30 -59.96
C SER A 140 -36.25 -22.32 -60.85
N SER A 141 -36.59 -23.49 -60.29
CA SER A 141 -37.16 -24.61 -61.04
C SER A 141 -38.67 -24.51 -61.24
N CYS A 142 -39.37 -23.86 -60.30
CA CYS A 142 -40.83 -23.94 -60.22
C CYS A 142 -41.53 -22.59 -60.02
N ASN A 143 -40.78 -21.49 -59.84
CA ASN A 143 -41.28 -20.15 -59.52
C ASN A 143 -42.18 -20.08 -58.27
N ASN A 144 -42.19 -21.11 -57.42
CA ASN A 144 -42.92 -21.09 -56.16
C ASN A 144 -42.29 -20.03 -55.23
N PRO A 145 -43.05 -19.02 -54.74
CA PRO A 145 -42.56 -18.03 -53.80
C PRO A 145 -42.20 -18.61 -52.43
N TYR A 146 -41.19 -18.00 -51.81
CA TYR A 146 -40.82 -18.22 -50.43
C TYR A 146 -40.10 -16.99 -49.86
N PHE A 147 -39.98 -16.97 -48.53
CA PHE A 147 -39.21 -16.03 -47.77
C PHE A 147 -37.99 -16.75 -47.19
N TYR A 148 -36.83 -16.10 -47.19
CA TYR A 148 -35.66 -16.58 -46.48
C TYR A 148 -35.34 -15.59 -45.38
N GLN A 149 -35.19 -16.13 -44.16
CA GLN A 149 -35.00 -15.36 -42.94
C GLN A 149 -33.68 -15.78 -42.30
N THR A 150 -32.91 -14.78 -41.88
CA THR A 150 -31.69 -14.93 -41.08
C THR A 150 -31.83 -14.10 -39.81
N ARG A 151 -31.11 -14.50 -38.77
CA ARG A 151 -31.07 -13.74 -37.51
C ARG A 151 -29.65 -13.37 -37.12
N TYR A 152 -29.56 -12.24 -36.44
CA TYR A 152 -28.31 -11.69 -35.94
C TYR A 152 -28.41 -11.44 -34.44
N LEU A 153 -27.34 -11.72 -33.70
CA LEU A 153 -27.22 -11.47 -32.27
C LEU A 153 -26.36 -10.21 -32.07
N LEU A 154 -26.80 -9.30 -31.21
CA LEU A 154 -25.97 -8.17 -30.80
C LEU A 154 -24.79 -8.66 -29.98
N ILE A 155 -23.58 -8.27 -30.37
CA ILE A 155 -22.38 -8.42 -29.57
C ILE A 155 -22.43 -7.32 -28.51
N GLU A 156 -22.79 -7.67 -27.28
CA GLU A 156 -22.59 -6.80 -26.14
C GLU A 156 -21.12 -6.95 -25.72
N GLU A 157 -20.30 -5.90 -25.89
CA GLU A 157 -18.96 -5.91 -25.33
C GLU A 157 -19.09 -5.95 -23.81
N GLU A 158 -18.56 -7.01 -23.19
CA GLU A 158 -18.58 -7.17 -21.74
C GLU A 158 -17.85 -5.98 -21.10
N PRO A 159 -18.44 -5.31 -20.09
CA PRO A 159 -17.82 -4.16 -19.45
C PRO A 159 -16.47 -4.58 -18.89
N SER A 160 -15.41 -3.90 -19.34
CA SER A 160 -14.04 -4.32 -19.06
C SER A 160 -13.23 -3.19 -18.47
N CYS A 161 -12.68 -3.46 -17.30
CA CYS A 161 -11.92 -2.46 -16.59
C CYS A 161 -10.71 -1.96 -17.39
N GLY A 162 -10.68 -0.66 -17.69
CA GLY A 162 -9.61 -0.02 -18.44
C GLY A 162 -9.91 0.12 -19.94
N ASP A 163 -11.16 0.01 -20.38
CA ASP A 163 -11.55 0.30 -21.77
C ASP A 163 -11.66 1.80 -22.07
N GLY A 164 -11.54 2.65 -21.04
CA GLY A 164 -11.56 4.10 -21.17
C GLY A 164 -12.93 4.72 -20.94
N THR A 165 -13.93 3.93 -20.52
CA THR A 165 -15.24 4.40 -20.12
C THR A 165 -15.62 3.88 -18.74
N LYS A 166 -16.39 4.67 -17.96
CA LYS A 166 -16.89 4.20 -16.67
C LYS A 166 -18.21 3.46 -16.87
N ASP A 167 -18.15 2.13 -16.87
CA ASP A 167 -19.31 1.28 -17.13
C ASP A 167 -20.22 1.05 -15.91
N PRO A 168 -21.50 0.67 -16.13
CA PRO A 168 -22.40 0.27 -15.07
C PRO A 168 -21.88 -0.94 -14.29
N GLY A 169 -21.46 -0.72 -13.04
CA GLY A 169 -20.90 -1.75 -12.17
C GLY A 169 -19.47 -1.47 -11.74
N GLU A 170 -18.78 -0.56 -12.43
CA GLU A 170 -17.43 -0.12 -12.11
C GLU A 170 -17.44 1.13 -11.23
N ALA A 171 -16.54 1.21 -10.24
CA ALA A 171 -16.42 2.42 -9.42
C ALA A 171 -15.72 3.55 -10.19
N CYS A 172 -14.76 3.17 -11.04
CA CYS A 172 -13.91 4.04 -11.86
C CYS A 172 -13.33 3.24 -13.03
N ASP A 173 -12.78 3.91 -14.03
CA ASP A 173 -11.95 3.31 -15.09
C ASP A 173 -10.57 4.01 -15.13
N PRO A 174 -9.44 3.28 -15.12
CA PRO A 174 -8.11 3.86 -15.05
C PRO A 174 -7.66 4.61 -16.32
N ASN A 175 -8.24 4.29 -17.47
CA ASN A 175 -7.94 4.90 -18.77
C ASN A 175 -8.97 5.99 -19.16
N ALA A 176 -10.06 6.13 -18.42
CA ALA A 176 -11.05 7.19 -18.59
C ALA A 176 -10.55 8.54 -18.08
N SER A 177 -11.05 9.63 -18.69
CA SER A 177 -10.76 11.00 -18.26
C SER A 177 -12.04 11.83 -18.19
N PRO A 178 -12.58 12.14 -16.99
CA PRO A 178 -12.05 11.77 -15.67
C PRO A 178 -12.26 10.27 -15.35
N THR A 179 -11.37 9.69 -14.53
CA THR A 179 -11.41 8.26 -14.14
C THR A 179 -12.65 7.88 -13.34
N GLY A 180 -13.32 8.86 -12.71
CA GLY A 180 -14.50 8.66 -11.89
C GLY A 180 -14.24 8.51 -10.38
N CYS A 181 -12.97 8.50 -9.95
CA CYS A 181 -12.62 8.58 -8.52
C CYS A 181 -12.65 10.02 -7.99
N ALA A 182 -12.83 10.16 -6.68
CA ALA A 182 -12.71 11.44 -5.98
C ALA A 182 -11.24 11.90 -5.91
N THR A 183 -11.03 13.21 -5.71
CA THR A 183 -9.71 13.80 -5.46
C THR A 183 -9.01 13.07 -4.29
N GLY A 184 -7.75 12.66 -4.47
CA GLY A 184 -6.98 11.89 -3.48
C GLY A 184 -7.14 10.37 -3.60
N SER A 185 -8.00 9.87 -4.48
CA SER A 185 -8.11 8.43 -4.79
C SER A 185 -7.57 8.12 -6.19
N THR A 186 -6.96 6.96 -6.32
CA THR A 186 -6.48 6.43 -7.60
C THR A 186 -7.35 5.26 -8.03
N CYS A 187 -7.68 5.21 -9.32
CA CYS A 187 -8.40 4.08 -9.88
C CYS A 187 -7.41 2.93 -10.13
N THR A 188 -7.67 1.78 -9.50
CA THR A 188 -6.84 0.59 -9.69
C THR A 188 -7.17 -0.11 -11.01
N ALA A 189 -6.30 -1.02 -11.45
CA ALA A 189 -6.55 -1.89 -12.60
C ALA A 189 -7.69 -2.91 -12.38
N GLN A 190 -8.36 -2.87 -11.22
CA GLN A 190 -9.56 -3.65 -10.91
C GLN A 190 -10.82 -2.77 -10.83
N CYS A 191 -10.72 -1.51 -11.28
CA CYS A 191 -11.83 -0.55 -11.35
C CYS A 191 -12.47 -0.26 -10.00
N ILE A 192 -11.63 -0.29 -8.97
CA ILE A 192 -11.91 0.11 -7.59
C ILE A 192 -11.12 1.39 -7.32
N CYS A 193 -11.77 2.38 -6.72
CA CYS A 193 -11.08 3.55 -6.18
C CYS A 193 -10.41 3.17 -4.87
N GLU A 194 -9.09 3.14 -4.86
CA GLU A 194 -8.33 3.07 -3.62
C GLU A 194 -7.95 4.49 -3.22
N LEU A 195 -8.25 4.83 -1.96
CA LEU A 195 -7.69 6.02 -1.33
C LEU A 195 -6.18 5.84 -1.36
N ASN A 196 -5.49 6.78 -1.99
CA ASN A 196 -4.05 6.87 -1.85
C ASN A 196 -3.85 7.82 -0.66
N PRO A 197 -3.64 7.32 0.57
CA PRO A 197 -3.33 8.18 1.71
C PRO A 197 -2.13 9.03 1.32
N PHE A 198 -2.38 10.30 1.00
CA PHE A 198 -1.37 11.16 0.45
C PHE A 198 -0.72 11.90 1.59
N CYS A 199 0.45 11.39 1.97
CA CYS A 199 1.19 12.00 3.06
C CYS A 199 1.58 13.45 2.76
N GLY A 200 1.14 14.37 3.62
CA GLY A 200 1.43 15.79 3.52
C GLY A 200 0.38 16.57 2.73
N ASP A 201 -0.86 16.08 2.63
CA ASP A 201 -1.96 16.85 2.04
C ASP A 201 -2.64 17.82 3.03
N GLY A 202 -2.23 17.74 4.31
CA GLY A 202 -2.72 18.62 5.37
C GLY A 202 -3.87 18.05 6.18
N THR A 203 -4.26 16.80 5.92
CA THR A 203 -5.27 16.06 6.69
C THR A 203 -4.77 14.68 7.07
N LYS A 204 -5.13 14.20 8.28
CA LYS A 204 -4.83 12.82 8.67
C LYS A 204 -5.89 11.89 8.09
N ASP A 205 -5.58 11.19 7.01
CA ASP A 205 -6.53 10.32 6.33
C ASP A 205 -6.71 8.94 7.00
N PRO A 206 -7.87 8.27 6.78
CA PRO A 206 -8.06 6.88 7.20
C PRO A 206 -7.04 5.94 6.54
N GLY A 207 -6.03 5.51 7.30
CA GLY A 207 -4.91 4.70 6.81
C GLY A 207 -3.55 5.30 7.13
N GLU A 208 -3.50 6.59 7.46
CA GLU A 208 -2.28 7.29 7.86
C GLU A 208 -2.10 7.29 9.37
N VAL A 209 -0.85 7.15 9.82
CA VAL A 209 -0.52 7.28 11.25
C VAL A 209 -0.54 8.76 11.66
N CYS A 210 -0.02 9.63 10.79
CA CYS A 210 0.07 11.08 10.94
C CYS A 210 0.14 11.73 9.56
N ASP A 211 -0.03 13.06 9.47
CA ASP A 211 0.26 13.87 8.28
C ASP A 211 1.17 15.06 8.69
N PRO A 212 2.29 15.32 8.00
CA PRO A 212 3.26 16.36 8.38
C PRO A 212 2.74 17.79 8.23
N ASN A 213 1.76 18.02 7.34
CA ASN A 213 1.16 19.33 7.08
C ASN A 213 -0.15 19.55 7.86
N ALA A 214 -0.68 18.52 8.51
CA ALA A 214 -1.88 18.61 9.35
C ALA A 214 -1.60 19.29 10.71
N THR A 215 -2.61 19.97 11.26
CA THR A 215 -2.55 20.55 12.61
C THR A 215 -3.77 20.14 13.44
N PRO A 216 -3.63 19.27 14.45
CA PRO A 216 -2.42 18.53 14.84
C PRO A 216 -2.03 17.46 13.81
N THR A 217 -0.73 17.13 13.71
CA THR A 217 -0.18 16.13 12.76
C THR A 217 -0.68 14.71 13.04
N GLY A 218 -1.12 14.43 14.26
CA GLY A 218 -1.58 13.11 14.69
C GLY A 218 -0.52 12.27 15.41
N CYS A 219 0.72 12.74 15.50
CA CYS A 219 1.76 12.14 16.35
C CYS A 219 1.63 12.57 17.82
N ALA A 220 2.19 11.75 18.72
CA ALA A 220 2.34 12.11 20.12
C ALA A 220 3.37 13.25 20.31
N THR A 221 3.27 13.96 21.43
CA THR A 221 4.25 14.99 21.81
C THR A 221 5.66 14.39 21.83
N GLY A 222 6.62 15.02 21.15
CA GLY A 222 8.01 14.55 21.03
C GLY A 222 8.32 13.76 19.76
N SER A 223 7.30 13.30 19.02
CA SER A 223 7.49 12.64 17.72
C SER A 223 7.22 13.60 16.56
N THR A 224 7.99 13.43 15.47
CA THR A 224 7.80 14.20 14.24
C THR A 224 7.16 13.31 13.19
N CYS A 225 6.13 13.80 12.51
CA CYS A 225 5.57 13.07 11.37
C CYS A 225 6.53 13.22 10.18
N THR A 226 7.00 12.12 9.63
CA THR A 226 7.86 12.10 8.43
C THR A 226 7.02 12.22 7.16
N ASP A 227 7.67 12.54 6.04
CA ASP A 227 7.03 12.56 4.70
C ASP A 227 6.47 11.20 4.25
N ASN A 228 6.78 10.12 4.98
CA ASN A 228 6.20 8.79 4.76
C ASN A 228 5.04 8.48 5.71
N CYS A 229 4.53 9.48 6.44
CA CYS A 229 3.37 9.36 7.33
C CYS A 229 3.56 8.35 8.47
N ILE A 230 4.81 8.26 8.93
CA ILE A 230 5.22 7.53 10.12
C ILE A 230 5.64 8.56 11.16
N CYS A 231 5.17 8.39 12.39
CA CYS A 231 5.68 9.13 13.53
C CYS A 231 7.06 8.59 13.88
N ASP A 232 8.08 9.35 13.55
CA ASP A 232 9.44 9.06 13.99
C ASP A 232 9.64 9.74 15.34
N VAL A 233 10.12 8.98 16.32
CA VAL A 233 10.56 9.57 17.58
C VAL A 233 11.85 10.29 17.26
N ASN A 234 11.78 11.62 17.25
CA ASN A 234 13.00 12.40 17.26
C ASN A 234 13.64 12.08 18.61
N PRO A 235 14.85 11.47 18.69
CA PRO A 235 15.52 11.21 19.95
C PRO A 235 15.69 12.57 20.63
N TYR A 236 14.82 12.85 21.59
CA TYR A 236 14.69 14.16 22.17
C TYR A 236 15.37 14.10 23.51
N CYS A 237 16.54 14.73 23.56
CA CYS A 237 17.26 14.99 24.80
C CYS A 237 16.32 15.60 25.85
N GLY A 238 16.11 14.92 26.97
CA GLY A 238 15.31 15.42 28.09
C GLY A 238 13.93 14.78 28.21
N ASP A 239 13.66 13.64 27.58
CA ASP A 239 12.39 12.91 27.70
C ASP A 239 12.33 11.90 28.87
N GLY A 240 13.44 11.77 29.60
CA GLY A 240 13.65 10.89 30.75
C GLY A 240 14.13 9.48 30.42
N VAL A 241 14.37 9.14 29.15
CA VAL A 241 14.81 7.81 28.69
C VAL A 241 16.09 7.92 27.88
N LEU A 242 17.13 7.15 28.24
CA LEU A 242 18.36 7.12 27.47
C LEU A 242 18.19 6.23 26.23
N ASP A 243 17.95 6.85 25.07
CA ASP A 243 17.69 6.15 23.81
C ASP A 243 18.97 5.68 23.09
N GLU A 244 18.81 4.77 22.13
CA GLU A 244 19.92 4.30 21.31
C GLU A 244 20.50 5.43 20.46
N GLY A 245 21.73 5.85 20.77
CA GLY A 245 22.42 6.96 20.11
C GLY A 245 22.65 8.17 21.01
N GLU A 246 22.00 8.23 22.17
CA GLU A 246 22.18 9.28 23.17
C GLU A 246 23.32 8.97 24.15
N GLN A 247 23.93 10.02 24.68
CA GLN A 247 25.01 9.94 25.68
C GLN A 247 24.64 10.63 27.01
N CYS A 248 23.50 11.30 27.08
CA CYS A 248 23.02 12.02 28.24
C CYS A 248 21.52 12.25 28.15
N GLU A 249 20.87 12.37 29.31
CA GLU A 249 19.42 12.49 29.44
C GLU A 249 19.02 13.12 30.80
N ASP A 250 17.87 13.80 30.87
CA ASP A 250 17.29 14.44 32.06
C ASP A 250 16.43 13.45 32.84
N TYR A 251 17.07 12.67 33.72
CA TYR A 251 16.37 11.70 34.56
C TYR A 251 16.04 12.28 35.94
N VAL A 252 14.83 12.00 36.44
CA VAL A 252 14.42 12.45 37.78
C VAL A 252 15.32 11.83 38.85
N GLY A 253 16.27 12.62 39.37
CA GLY A 253 17.29 12.18 40.33
C GLY A 253 18.73 12.20 39.80
N GLY A 254 18.97 12.73 38.59
CA GLY A 254 20.30 12.93 38.01
C GLY A 254 20.40 12.30 36.62
N SER A 255 21.46 11.53 36.39
CA SER A 255 21.69 10.87 35.09
C SER A 255 21.29 9.40 35.13
N PRO A 256 20.66 8.88 34.07
CA PRO A 256 20.28 7.47 34.03
C PRO A 256 21.51 6.56 34.05
N ALA A 257 21.34 5.34 34.55
CA ALA A 257 22.42 4.37 34.64
C ALA A 257 22.95 4.01 33.24
N GLY A 258 24.24 4.26 33.01
CA GLY A 258 24.90 4.03 31.71
C GLY A 258 25.24 5.31 30.94
N ALA A 259 24.74 6.48 31.35
CA ALA A 259 25.11 7.75 30.74
C ALA A 259 26.58 8.12 31.04
N PRO A 260 27.42 8.43 30.03
CA PRO A 260 28.82 8.83 30.22
C PRO A 260 29.04 10.23 30.83
N CYS A 261 28.04 11.10 30.86
CA CYS A 261 28.10 12.45 31.44
C CYS A 261 26.77 12.85 32.09
N THR A 262 26.78 13.95 32.86
CA THR A 262 25.56 14.46 33.49
C THR A 262 24.73 15.33 32.56
N TRP A 263 23.48 15.61 32.94
CA TRP A 263 22.59 16.49 32.18
C TRP A 263 23.21 17.89 32.00
N GLU A 264 23.87 18.42 33.03
CA GLU A 264 24.56 19.71 32.96
C GLU A 264 25.77 19.71 32.01
N GLN A 265 26.24 18.54 31.61
CA GLN A 265 27.38 18.32 30.72
C GLN A 265 26.92 17.82 29.34
N CYS A 266 25.64 18.00 29.02
CA CYS A 266 24.99 17.52 27.82
C CYS A 266 24.77 18.66 26.81
N ASP A 267 25.04 18.40 25.54
CA ASP A 267 24.49 19.22 24.46
C ASP A 267 23.04 18.78 24.23
N HIS A 268 22.10 19.63 24.69
CA HIS A 268 20.66 19.35 24.62
C HIS A 268 20.12 19.28 23.19
N THR A 269 20.90 19.67 22.18
CA THR A 269 20.49 19.56 20.77
C THR A 269 20.95 18.28 20.11
N THR A 270 22.07 17.70 20.56
CA THR A 270 22.67 16.52 19.93
C THR A 270 22.65 15.27 20.83
N CYS A 271 22.18 15.39 22.06
CA CYS A 271 22.20 14.35 23.10
C CYS A 271 23.62 13.77 23.31
N ARG A 272 24.64 14.62 23.17
CA ARG A 272 26.05 14.23 23.29
C ARG A 272 26.72 14.94 24.44
N CYS A 273 27.70 14.27 25.06
CA CYS A 273 28.50 14.89 26.09
C CYS A 273 29.33 16.03 25.52
N LEU A 274 29.36 17.14 26.25
CA LEU A 274 30.27 18.25 25.94
C LEU A 274 31.73 17.75 25.97
N PRO A 275 32.61 18.34 25.15
CA PRO A 275 34.01 17.94 25.14
C PRO A 275 34.74 18.46 26.39
N GLY A 276 35.64 17.64 26.93
CA GLY A 276 36.65 18.08 27.90
C GLY A 276 37.86 18.74 27.24
N ASP A 277 38.57 19.60 27.97
CA ASP A 277 39.78 20.30 27.51
C ASP A 277 40.89 20.18 28.56
N LEU A 278 41.87 19.31 28.30
CA LEU A 278 42.95 19.01 29.24
C LEU A 278 44.14 19.93 29.03
N ILE A 279 44.44 20.76 30.03
CA ILE A 279 45.61 21.62 30.05
C ILE A 279 46.63 21.08 31.04
N LEU A 280 47.83 20.79 30.52
CA LEU A 280 48.97 20.35 31.32
C LEU A 280 49.96 21.50 31.50
N THR A 281 50.31 21.81 32.75
CA THR A 281 51.30 22.83 33.10
C THR A 281 52.39 22.24 33.99
N LYS A 282 53.63 22.69 33.80
CA LYS A 282 54.79 22.30 34.61
C LYS A 282 55.50 23.56 35.07
N ASN A 283 55.63 23.70 36.39
CA ASN A 283 56.32 24.81 37.04
C ASN A 283 57.53 24.28 37.81
N VAL A 284 58.54 25.13 38.01
CA VAL A 284 59.74 24.78 38.77
C VAL A 284 60.05 25.90 39.78
N VAL A 285 60.43 25.49 40.98
CA VAL A 285 60.97 26.38 42.02
C VAL A 285 62.38 25.89 42.35
N GLU A 286 63.36 26.78 42.23
CA GLU A 286 64.75 26.51 42.57
C GLU A 286 65.07 27.03 43.98
N SER A 287 65.81 26.22 44.74
CA SER A 287 66.38 26.58 46.02
C SER A 287 67.87 26.22 46.04
N CYS A 288 68.71 27.23 46.05
CA CYS A 288 70.15 27.05 46.19
C CYS A 288 70.53 26.81 47.66
N LYS A 289 71.40 25.82 47.90
CA LYS A 289 71.98 25.52 49.20
C LYS A 289 73.49 25.69 49.15
N ASP A 290 74.04 26.21 50.24
CA ASP A 290 75.48 26.39 50.43
C ASP A 290 76.18 27.23 49.34
N GLU A 291 75.48 28.26 48.84
CA GLU A 291 76.04 29.22 47.87
C GLU A 291 77.34 29.84 48.40
N GLY A 292 78.39 29.81 47.57
CA GLY A 292 79.71 30.34 47.92
C GLY A 292 80.61 29.40 48.73
N THR A 293 80.19 28.15 48.99
CA THR A 293 81.04 27.12 49.59
C THR A 293 81.78 26.28 48.54
N ALA A 294 82.61 25.33 48.98
CA ALA A 294 83.28 24.39 48.08
C ALA A 294 82.31 23.39 47.42
N ASN A 295 81.08 23.23 47.94
CA ASN A 295 80.08 22.27 47.47
C ASN A 295 78.66 22.89 47.43
N PRO A 296 78.41 23.90 46.58
CA PRO A 296 77.05 24.42 46.40
C PRO A 296 76.17 23.34 45.74
N SER A 297 74.87 23.34 46.07
CA SER A 297 73.87 22.46 45.44
C SER A 297 72.59 23.24 45.11
N SER A 298 71.89 22.85 44.05
CA SER A 298 70.59 23.41 43.69
C SER A 298 69.53 22.34 43.85
N GLU A 299 68.49 22.63 44.63
CA GLU A 299 67.32 21.77 44.77
C GLU A 299 66.20 22.34 43.89
N LEU A 300 65.70 21.55 42.94
CA LEU A 300 64.58 21.93 42.09
C LEU A 300 63.34 21.15 42.50
N VAL A 301 62.25 21.88 42.76
CA VAL A 301 60.93 21.30 43.00
C VAL A 301 60.08 21.57 41.77
N TYR A 302 59.72 20.50 41.06
CA TYR A 302 58.81 20.59 39.93
C TYR A 302 57.39 20.33 40.41
N THR A 303 56.45 21.15 39.94
CA THR A 303 55.01 20.97 40.16
C THR A 303 54.33 20.82 38.81
N ILE A 304 53.66 19.69 38.61
CA ILE A 304 52.84 19.40 37.44
C ILE A 304 51.37 19.53 37.83
N THR A 305 50.63 20.31 37.06
CA THR A 305 49.19 20.49 37.22
C THR A 305 48.50 20.15 35.90
N LEU A 306 47.62 19.17 35.94
CA LEU A 306 46.69 18.83 34.87
C LEU A 306 45.31 19.37 35.25
N THR A 307 44.68 20.15 34.38
CA THR A 307 43.35 20.76 34.64
C THR A 307 42.41 20.45 33.49
N ASN A 308 41.14 20.14 33.78
CA ASN A 308 40.09 20.11 32.76
C ASN A 308 39.37 21.47 32.70
N ASN A 309 39.64 22.25 31.66
CA ASN A 309 39.01 23.55 31.40
C ASN A 309 37.83 23.46 30.43
N GLY A 310 37.49 22.25 29.96
CA GLY A 310 36.37 22.04 29.06
C GLY A 310 35.04 21.94 29.80
N ASP A 311 33.95 21.96 29.04
CA ASP A 311 32.59 21.94 29.58
C ASP A 311 32.09 20.52 29.87
N GLY A 312 32.80 19.49 29.41
CA GLY A 312 32.47 18.10 29.71
C GLY A 312 33.61 17.28 30.32
N PRO A 313 33.35 16.01 30.66
CA PRO A 313 34.31 15.14 31.33
C PRO A 313 35.48 14.78 30.40
N ALA A 314 36.69 14.79 30.92
CA ALA A 314 37.90 14.38 30.21
C ALA A 314 38.50 13.11 30.83
N ARG A 315 39.10 12.24 30.01
CA ARG A 315 39.77 11.01 30.49
C ARG A 315 41.23 11.07 30.06
N PRO A 316 42.15 11.56 30.92
CA PRO A 316 43.57 11.50 30.60
C PRO A 316 44.04 10.04 30.59
N ASP A 317 44.89 9.68 29.64
CA ASP A 317 45.49 8.33 29.59
C ASP A 317 46.69 8.21 30.54
N LYS A 318 47.68 9.10 30.36
CA LYS A 318 48.92 9.14 31.14
C LYS A 318 49.57 10.52 31.06
N ILE A 319 50.34 10.87 32.10
CA ILE A 319 51.32 11.95 32.05
C ILE A 319 52.71 11.32 32.07
N GLU A 320 53.59 11.81 31.21
CA GLU A 320 54.95 11.32 31.06
C GLU A 320 55.92 12.50 31.13
N ASP A 321 56.87 12.44 32.07
CA ASP A 321 57.92 13.44 32.21
C ASP A 321 59.29 12.78 32.08
N VAL A 322 59.96 13.05 30.97
CA VAL A 322 61.31 12.55 30.68
C VAL A 322 62.31 13.53 31.29
N LEU A 323 63.07 13.05 32.27
CA LEU A 323 64.01 13.85 33.02
C LEU A 323 65.31 14.06 32.24
N ASP A 324 66.00 15.17 32.52
CA ASP A 324 67.34 15.41 31.97
C ASP A 324 68.31 14.32 32.48
N PRO A 325 69.16 13.72 31.62
CA PRO A 325 70.13 12.70 32.01
C PRO A 325 71.11 13.12 33.11
N LYS A 326 71.27 14.44 33.35
CA LYS A 326 72.13 14.99 34.41
C LYS A 326 71.50 14.90 35.80
N ILE A 327 70.21 14.63 35.90
CA ILE A 327 69.53 14.48 37.19
C ILE A 327 70.03 13.22 37.88
N LEU A 328 70.57 13.37 39.09
CA LEU A 328 70.99 12.24 39.92
C LEU A 328 69.74 11.45 40.32
N SER A 329 69.65 10.18 39.90
CA SER A 329 68.49 9.31 40.11
C SER A 329 68.18 8.99 41.59
N SER A 330 69.05 9.43 42.51
CA SER A 330 68.90 9.21 43.95
C SER A 330 67.90 10.21 44.56
N GLY A 331 66.69 9.74 44.88
CA GLY A 331 65.75 10.48 45.72
C GLY A 331 64.62 11.22 45.00
N VAL A 332 64.39 10.96 43.71
CA VAL A 332 63.20 11.45 43.00
C VAL A 332 61.97 10.70 43.50
N ILE A 333 61.16 11.36 44.32
CA ILE A 333 59.92 10.81 44.89
C ILE A 333 58.75 11.70 44.50
N PRO A 334 57.95 11.32 43.50
CA PRO A 334 56.71 12.00 43.17
C PRO A 334 55.72 11.96 44.34
N THR A 335 55.16 13.12 44.65
CA THR A 335 54.22 13.37 45.74
C THR A 335 52.98 14.04 45.15
N ILE A 336 51.80 13.67 45.61
CA ILE A 336 50.55 14.32 45.20
C ILE A 336 50.36 15.55 46.09
N LEU A 337 49.95 16.68 45.50
CA LEU A 337 49.69 17.91 46.23
C LEU A 337 48.18 18.12 46.38
N GLY A 338 47.72 18.52 47.57
CA GLY A 338 46.38 19.06 47.77
C GLY A 338 45.27 18.08 48.18
N GLU A 339 45.55 16.81 48.46
CA GLU A 339 44.55 15.88 49.00
C GLU A 339 45.12 15.09 50.19
N ASP A 340 44.44 15.18 51.34
CA ASP A 340 44.69 14.36 52.54
C ASP A 340 44.12 12.94 52.41
N ASP A 341 43.62 12.57 51.22
CA ASP A 341 42.97 11.29 50.99
C ASP A 341 43.98 10.16 50.77
N VAL A 342 44.09 9.30 51.78
CA VAL A 342 44.91 8.08 51.80
C VAL A 342 44.51 7.11 50.67
N SER A 343 43.33 7.27 50.06
CA SER A 343 42.88 6.50 48.89
C SER A 343 43.73 6.73 47.62
N LEU A 344 44.56 7.78 47.60
CA LEU A 344 45.29 8.25 46.42
C LEU A 344 46.78 7.93 46.44
N VAL A 345 47.27 7.24 47.47
CA VAL A 345 48.69 6.88 47.62
C VAL A 345 49.21 6.06 46.43
N ASN A 346 48.33 5.31 45.77
CA ASN A 346 48.63 4.52 44.56
C ASN A 346 48.62 5.34 43.25
N ARG A 347 48.30 6.64 43.29
CA ARG A 347 48.33 7.58 42.14
C ARG A 347 49.64 8.37 42.04
N ARG A 348 50.63 8.01 42.86
CA ARG A 348 51.96 8.63 42.83
C ARG A 348 52.68 8.22 41.55
N GLY A 349 53.30 9.20 40.90
CA GLY A 349 54.13 8.94 39.73
C GLY A 349 55.21 7.92 40.05
N VAL A 350 55.43 6.97 39.13
CA VAL A 350 56.47 5.95 39.26
C VAL A 350 57.69 6.43 38.51
N TYR A 351 58.80 6.61 39.23
CA TYR A 351 60.10 6.86 38.61
C TYR A 351 60.71 5.55 38.12
N SER A 352 61.10 5.50 36.85
CA SER A 352 61.86 4.40 36.27
C SER A 352 62.82 4.94 35.21
N THR A 353 64.12 4.65 35.38
CA THR A 353 65.16 4.88 34.37
C THR A 353 65.13 6.27 33.70
N GLY A 354 65.11 7.35 34.49
CA GLY A 354 65.15 8.73 33.95
C GLY A 354 63.80 9.30 33.52
N LYS A 355 62.69 8.65 33.85
CA LYS A 355 61.33 9.11 33.53
C LYS A 355 60.40 8.94 34.72
N ILE A 356 59.42 9.83 34.83
CA ILE A 356 58.29 9.68 35.75
C ILE A 356 57.02 9.45 34.93
N LEU A 357 56.26 8.42 35.32
CA LEU A 357 55.00 8.06 34.68
C LEU A 357 53.85 8.15 35.69
N TRP A 358 52.80 8.90 35.35
CA TRP A 358 51.51 8.85 36.02
C TRP A 358 50.51 8.19 35.06
N ASP A 359 50.04 7.00 35.41
CA ASP A 359 49.09 6.21 34.61
C ASP A 359 47.68 6.34 35.20
N PHE A 360 46.71 6.76 34.38
CA PHE A 360 45.31 6.96 34.78
C PHE A 360 44.41 5.79 34.36
N ASN A 361 44.96 4.78 33.68
CA ASN A 361 44.25 3.62 33.16
C ASN A 361 44.43 2.35 34.02
N ASP A 362 45.00 2.45 35.22
CA ASP A 362 45.28 1.27 36.05
C ASP A 362 44.00 0.49 36.42
N SER A 363 44.05 -0.81 36.11
CA SER A 363 42.97 -1.80 36.13
C SER A 363 42.26 -2.00 37.47
N ILE A 364 42.83 -1.50 38.57
CA ILE A 364 42.29 -1.67 39.93
C ILE A 364 41.17 -0.65 40.21
N TYR A 365 41.08 0.48 39.47
CA TYR A 365 40.21 1.60 39.84
C TYR A 365 39.34 2.17 38.69
N GLY A 366 39.46 1.63 37.48
CA GLY A 366 38.71 2.09 36.31
C GLY A 366 39.22 3.42 35.73
N THR A 367 38.81 3.73 34.50
CA THR A 367 39.23 4.95 33.80
C THR A 367 38.74 6.19 34.57
N ILE A 368 39.67 6.96 35.14
CA ILE A 368 39.32 8.15 35.93
C ILE A 368 38.90 9.27 34.98
N GLY A 369 37.68 9.76 35.14
CA GLY A 369 37.20 10.97 34.48
C GLY A 369 37.50 12.20 35.32
N MET A 370 38.17 13.19 34.73
CA MET A 370 38.28 14.55 35.26
C MET A 370 37.01 15.32 34.92
N LEU A 371 36.28 15.77 35.93
CA LEU A 371 35.12 16.65 35.76
C LEU A 371 35.55 18.06 35.31
N PRO A 372 34.67 18.83 34.65
CA PRO A 372 34.90 20.25 34.37
C PRO A 372 35.38 21.02 35.59
N GLY A 373 36.46 21.80 35.45
CA GLY A 373 37.05 22.61 36.53
C GLY A 373 37.89 21.84 37.56
N SER A 374 37.98 20.52 37.48
CA SER A 374 38.84 19.73 38.36
C SER A 374 40.32 19.82 37.96
N SER A 375 41.22 19.69 38.94
CA SER A 375 42.66 19.66 38.69
C SER A 375 43.35 18.54 39.47
N PHE A 376 44.33 17.91 38.82
CA PHE A 376 45.26 16.95 39.42
C PHE A 376 46.63 17.63 39.57
N GLN A 377 47.20 17.60 40.77
CA GLN A 377 48.50 18.21 41.06
C GLN A 377 49.48 17.21 41.68
N THR A 378 50.70 17.21 41.17
CA THR A 378 51.80 16.39 41.68
C THR A 378 53.08 17.19 41.67
N SER A 379 53.98 16.88 42.59
CA SER A 379 55.31 17.47 42.64
C SER A 379 56.36 16.39 42.79
N TYR A 380 57.58 16.68 42.33
CA TYR A 380 58.74 15.86 42.63
C TYR A 380 59.95 16.76 42.80
N LYS A 381 60.91 16.26 43.58
CA LYS A 381 62.13 16.97 43.91
C LYS A 381 63.32 16.32 43.22
N VAL A 382 64.24 17.15 42.75
CA VAL A 382 65.57 16.74 42.27
C VAL A 382 66.64 17.61 42.93
N VAL A 383 67.82 17.04 43.13
CA VAL A 383 69.00 17.68 43.76
C VAL A 383 70.21 17.49 42.86
#